data_AF-A0A158J7M4-F1
#
_entry.id   AF-A0A158J7M4-F1
#
_cell.length_a   1.000
_cell.length_b   1.000
_cell.length_c   1.000
_cell.angle_alpha   90.00
_cell.angle_beta   90.00
_cell.angle_gamma   90.00
#
_symmetry.space_group_name_H-M   'P 1'
#
loop_
_entity.id
_entity.type
_entity.pdbx_description
1 polymer ?
#
loop_
_entity_poly.entity_id
_entity_poly.type
_entity_poly.pdbx_seq_one_letter_code
_entity_poly.pdbx_strand_id
1 'polypeptide(L)' 'MDAAIHPAQKALETKKDVELLDWNNNGMANSVAIKGTVTPTSTHKTGDQVCRQVTLVAIAKGRTQSWIPTACKKGN' A
#
# COMPACT_ATOMS: atom_id res chain seq x y z
N MET A 1 0.85 5.55 -11.37
CA MET A 1 1.10 4.42 -10.46
C MET A 1 1.91 4.86 -9.24
N ASP A 2 2.75 5.90 -9.35
CA ASP A 2 3.64 6.35 -8.24
C ASP A 2 2.95 6.90 -6.99
N ALA A 3 1.72 7.42 -7.11
CA ALA A 3 1.03 8.05 -5.97
C ALA A 3 0.79 7.10 -4.78
N ALA A 4 0.73 5.78 -5.03
CA ALA A 4 0.48 4.78 -3.99
C ALA A 4 1.74 4.19 -3.35
N ILE A 5 2.95 4.52 -3.85
CA ILE A 5 4.22 3.93 -3.36
C ILE A 5 4.51 4.36 -1.92
N HIS A 6 4.51 5.67 -1.64
CA HIS A 6 4.79 6.17 -0.29
C HIS A 6 3.75 5.69 0.75
N PRO A 7 2.43 5.72 0.46
CA PRO A 7 1.43 5.09 1.33
C PRO A 7 1.68 3.59 1.57
N ALA A 8 2.05 2.84 0.52
CA ALA A 8 2.35 1.40 0.65
C ALA A 8 3.53 1.14 1.60
N GLN A 9 4.62 1.88 1.44
CA GLN A 9 5.79 1.79 2.34
C GLN A 9 5.41 2.14 3.78
N LYS A 10 4.68 3.24 3.99
CA LYS A 10 4.23 3.64 5.32
C LYS A 10 3.36 2.57 5.98
N ALA A 11 2.45 1.94 5.24
CA ALA A 11 1.63 0.86 5.77
C ALA A 11 2.48 -0.37 6.13
N LEU A 12 3.44 -0.74 5.28
CA LEU A 12 4.35 -1.85 5.54
C LEU A 12 5.21 -1.65 6.79
N GLU A 13 5.52 -0.41 7.14
CA GLU A 13 6.32 -0.07 8.33
C GLU A 13 5.50 0.08 9.61
N THR A 14 4.27 0.60 9.49
CA THR A 14 3.50 1.07 10.66
C THR A 14 2.25 0.25 10.97
N LYS A 15 1.77 -0.55 10.02
CA LYS A 15 0.50 -1.27 10.12
C LYS A 15 0.70 -2.77 10.27
N LYS A 16 -0.07 -3.39 11.16
CA LYS A 16 -0.18 -4.85 11.24
C LYS A 16 -1.02 -5.39 10.08
N ASP A 17 -1.01 -6.70 9.91
CA ASP A 17 -1.93 -7.33 8.97
C ASP A 17 -3.38 -7.02 9.38
N VAL A 18 -4.26 -6.89 8.39
CA VAL A 18 -5.66 -6.41 8.45
C VAL A 18 -5.87 -4.97 8.94
N GLU A 19 -4.82 -4.26 9.32
CA GLU A 19 -4.92 -2.85 9.73
C GLU A 19 -4.87 -1.92 8.51
N LEU A 20 -5.83 -1.00 8.43
CA LEU A 20 -6.05 -0.16 7.26
C LEU A 20 -5.34 1.20 7.41
N LEU A 21 -4.75 1.66 6.32
CA LEU A 21 -4.22 3.02 6.17
C LEU A 21 -4.97 3.73 5.04
N ASP A 22 -5.71 4.78 5.38
CA ASP A 22 -6.28 5.68 4.39
C ASP A 22 -5.20 6.59 3.79
N TRP A 23 -5.31 6.84 2.49
CA TRP A 23 -4.39 7.74 1.79
C TRP A 23 -5.10 8.56 0.71
N ASN A 24 -4.50 9.70 0.37
CA ASN A 24 -4.86 10.50 -0.79
C ASN A 24 -3.61 11.19 -1.35
N ASN A 25 -3.72 11.77 -2.53
CA ASN A 25 -2.63 12.51 -3.18
C ASN A 25 -2.69 14.03 -2.96
N ASN A 26 -3.38 14.50 -1.91
CA ASN A 26 -3.47 15.93 -1.63
C ASN A 26 -2.05 16.50 -1.42
N GLY A 27 -1.76 17.63 -2.06
CA GLY A 27 -0.42 18.25 -2.02
C GLY A 27 0.58 17.70 -3.04
N MET A 28 0.25 16.66 -3.81
CA MET A 28 1.00 16.31 -5.02
C MET A 28 0.50 17.15 -6.20
N ALA A 29 1.39 17.53 -7.12
CA ALA A 29 1.09 18.33 -8.31
C ALA A 29 0.31 17.55 -9.40
N ASN A 30 -0.75 16.83 -9.02
CA ASN A 30 -1.61 16.06 -9.91
C ASN A 30 -2.98 16.74 -10.03
N SER A 31 -3.53 16.85 -11.24
CA SER A 31 -4.83 17.48 -11.50
C SER A 31 -6.05 16.63 -11.10
N VAL A 32 -5.84 15.34 -10.82
CA VAL A 32 -6.90 14.40 -10.44
C VAL A 32 -6.71 13.97 -8.99
N ALA A 33 -7.71 14.23 -8.16
CA ALA A 33 -7.76 13.73 -6.81
C ALA A 33 -7.89 12.19 -6.81
N ILE A 34 -7.00 11.55 -6.07
CA ILE A 34 -6.99 10.12 -5.84
C ILE A 34 -7.08 9.91 -4.33
N LYS A 35 -7.98 9.04 -3.91
CA LYS A 35 -8.08 8.55 -2.53
C LYS A 35 -8.07 7.03 -2.53
N GLY A 36 -7.74 6.43 -1.41
CA GLY A 36 -7.62 4.99 -1.36
C GLY A 36 -7.31 4.44 0.01
N THR A 37 -7.14 3.12 0.04
CA THR A 37 -6.76 2.38 1.23
C THR A 37 -5.53 1.52 0.92
N VAL A 38 -4.73 1.29 1.95
CA VAL A 38 -3.64 0.31 1.96
C VAL A 38 -3.87 -0.62 3.13
N THR A 39 -3.90 -1.93 2.87
CA THR A 39 -4.11 -2.94 3.91
C THR A 39 -3.07 -4.05 3.76
N PRO A 40 -2.10 -4.20 4.66
CA PRO A 40 -1.29 -5.41 4.73
C PRO A 40 -2.19 -6.61 5.02
N THR A 41 -2.07 -7.69 4.25
CA THR A 41 -2.99 -8.84 4.33
C THR A 41 -2.33 -10.13 4.79
N SER A 42 -1.03 -10.25 4.61
CA SER A 42 -0.28 -11.44 5.01
C SER A 42 1.19 -11.10 5.18
N THR A 43 1.81 -11.65 6.22
CA THR A 43 3.23 -11.57 6.49
C THR A 43 3.79 -12.99 6.63
N HIS A 44 4.81 -13.31 5.85
CA HIS A 44 5.47 -14.62 5.89
C HIS A 44 6.99 -14.48 5.76
N LYS A 45 7.71 -15.51 6.21
CA LYS A 45 9.16 -15.59 6.03
C LYS A 45 9.49 -16.48 4.85
N THR A 46 10.39 -16.02 3.99
CA THR A 46 10.91 -16.76 2.83
C THR A 46 12.44 -16.75 2.90
N GLY A 47 13.02 -17.82 3.41
CA GLY A 47 14.45 -17.84 3.78
C GLY A 47 14.76 -16.75 4.81
N ASP A 48 15.74 -15.89 4.50
CA ASP A 48 16.15 -14.76 5.35
C ASP A 48 15.33 -13.49 5.11
N GLN A 49 14.23 -13.56 4.35
CA GLN A 49 13.37 -12.41 4.06
C GLN A 49 12.06 -12.49 4.79
N VAL A 50 11.56 -11.33 5.21
CA VAL A 50 10.16 -11.13 5.60
C VAL A 50 9.43 -10.50 4.42
N CYS A 51 8.45 -11.21 3.88
CA CYS A 51 7.61 -10.78 2.79
C CYS A 51 6.22 -10.43 3.31
N ARG A 52 5.67 -9.31 2.84
CA ARG A 52 4.33 -8.84 3.18
C ARG A 52 3.53 -8.60 1.91
N GLN A 53 2.32 -9.13 1.87
CA GLN A 53 1.36 -8.84 0.81
C GLN A 53 0.46 -7.67 1.24
N VAL A 54 0.16 -6.76 0.32
CA VAL A 54 -0.62 -5.55 0.61
C VAL A 54 -1.72 -5.40 -0.41
N THR A 55 -2.95 -5.16 0.02
CA THR A 55 -4.03 -4.72 -0.88
C THR A 55 -4.00 -3.19 -0.98
N LEU A 56 -3.86 -2.70 -2.20
CA LEU A 56 -3.90 -1.28 -2.53
C LEU A 56 -5.19 -1.00 -3.29
N VAL A 57 -6.01 -0.09 -2.79
CA VAL A 57 -7.20 0.41 -3.49
C VAL A 57 -6.98 1.87 -3.83
N ALA A 58 -7.27 2.26 -5.06
CA ALA A 58 -7.30 3.65 -5.49
C ALA A 58 -8.65 3.96 -6.15
N ILE A 59 -9.18 5.14 -5.83
CA ILE A 59 -10.43 5.66 -6.34
C ILE A 59 -10.14 7.01 -7.00
N ALA A 60 -10.43 7.12 -8.29
CA ALA A 60 -10.26 8.34 -9.06
C ALA A 60 -11.46 8.52 -10.01
N LYS A 61 -12.08 9.71 -10.01
CA LYS A 61 -13.24 10.02 -10.86
C LYS A 61 -14.36 8.95 -10.78
N GLY A 62 -14.64 8.45 -9.57
CA GLY A 62 -15.64 7.41 -9.33
C GLY A 62 -15.26 5.99 -9.78
N ARG A 63 -14.06 5.80 -10.35
CA ARG A 63 -13.54 4.49 -10.74
C ARG A 63 -12.63 3.94 -9.66
N THR A 64 -12.79 2.66 -9.36
CA THR A 64 -11.95 1.93 -8.39
C THR A 64 -10.98 1.02 -9.12
N GLN A 65 -9.72 1.04 -8.69
CA GLN A 65 -8.69 0.08 -9.07
C GLN A 65 -8.11 -0.57 -7.81
N SER A 66 -7.79 -1.86 -7.91
CA SER A 66 -7.21 -2.63 -6.81
C SER A 66 -6.03 -3.45 -7.30
N TRP A 67 -5.00 -3.55 -6.47
CA TRP A 67 -3.79 -4.34 -6.74
C TRP A 67 -3.31 -5.01 -5.46
N ILE A 68 -2.60 -6.12 -5.63
CA ILE A 68 -2.10 -6.91 -4.50
C ILE A 68 -0.60 -7.17 -4.68
N PRO A 69 0.28 -6.17 -4.48
CA PRO A 69 1.72 -6.38 -4.51
C PRO A 69 2.23 -7.16 -3.29
N THR A 70 3.39 -7.80 -3.50
CA THR A 70 4.21 -8.41 -2.44
C THR A 70 5.49 -7.62 -2.28
N ALA A 71 5.81 -7.20 -1.05
CA ALA A 71 7.03 -6.49 -0.70
C ALA A 71 7.86 -7.36 0.24
N CYS A 72 9.13 -7.61 -0.10
CA CYS A 72 10.05 -8.40 0.70
C CYS A 72 11.22 -7.55 1.19
N LYS A 73 11.56 -7.70 2.47
CA LYS A 73 12.74 -7.10 3.10
C LYS A 73 13.56 -8.20 3.76
N LYS A 74 14.89 -8.15 3.66
CA LYS A 74 15.74 -9.04 4.47
C LYS A 74 15.41 -8.81 5.96
N GLY A 75 15.19 -9.90 6.68
CA GLY A 75 15.12 -9.86 8.14
C GLY A 75 16.44 -9.32 8.66
N ASN A 76 16.36 -8.43 9.66
CA ASN A 76 17.54 -8.15 10.49
C ASN A 76 17.87 -9.36 11.35
#